data_AF-A0AA94RAV8-F1
#
_entry.id   AF-A0AA94RAV8-F1
#
_cell.length_a   1.000
_cell.length_b   1.000
_cell.length_c   1.000
_cell.angle_alpha   90.00
_cell.angle_beta   90.00
_cell.angle_gamma   90.00
#
_symmetry.space_group_name_H-M   'P 1'
#
loop_
_entity.id
_entity.type
_entity.pdbx_description
1 polymer ?
#
loop_
_entity_poly.entity_id
_entity_poly.type
_entity_poly.pdbx_seq_one_letter_code
_entity_poly.pdbx_strand_id
1 'polypeptide(L)'
;MKPYLRVANVFEDRIDTRDVMEMHWPAETFDRFKLHVGDVLLNEGQTPELLGRPALYRGEPAEVAFTNSLLRFVASDRVLPEFALLVFRRHMRAGRFKRESRITTNIAHLSASRLKPIEFPIPDLAEQAAIVASAQRSFEAVERQRAQLAIAKLRREQLRKSMLSAAFSGHLTGSRLS
;
A
#
# COMPACT_ATOMS: atom_id res chain seq x y z
N MET A 1 -24.40 13.73 -3.05
CA MET A 1 -23.56 12.67 -2.46
C MET A 1 -22.13 12.89 -2.90
N LYS A 2 -21.15 12.60 -2.05
CA LYS A 2 -19.71 12.70 -2.37
C LYS A 2 -18.97 11.46 -1.84
N PRO A 3 -17.94 10.96 -2.55
CA PRO A 3 -17.21 9.76 -2.17
C PRO A 3 -16.28 10.02 -0.98
N TYR A 4 -15.98 8.97 -0.21
CA TYR A 4 -15.01 9.03 0.87
C TYR A 4 -14.18 7.76 1.04
N LEU A 5 -12.93 7.94 1.47
CA LEU A 5 -12.04 6.86 1.86
C LEU A 5 -12.17 6.55 3.36
N ARG A 6 -12.11 5.25 3.67
CA ARG A 6 -12.09 4.68 5.01
C ARG A 6 -10.92 3.68 5.13
N VAL A 7 -10.67 3.16 6.33
CA VAL A 7 -9.64 2.12 6.57
C VAL A 7 -9.70 0.96 5.57
N ALA A 8 -10.89 0.56 5.12
CA ALA A 8 -11.06 -0.50 4.13
C ALA A 8 -10.45 -0.18 2.75
N ASN A 9 -10.26 1.10 2.42
CA ASN A 9 -9.68 1.54 1.15
C ASN A 9 -8.16 1.72 1.22
N VAL A 10 -7.57 1.86 2.41
CA VAL A 10 -6.15 2.23 2.56
C VAL A 10 -5.31 1.01 2.95
N PHE A 11 -4.52 0.54 1.98
CA PHE A 11 -3.53 -0.53 2.12
C PHE A 11 -2.11 0.05 2.10
N GLU A 12 -1.08 -0.77 2.35
CA GLU A 12 0.31 -0.30 2.28
C GLU A 12 0.65 0.17 0.87
N ASP A 13 0.84 1.49 0.73
CA ASP A 13 1.09 2.21 -0.52
C ASP A 13 0.08 1.93 -1.65
N ARG A 14 -1.16 1.60 -1.29
CA ARG A 14 -2.22 1.34 -2.26
C ARG A 14 -3.56 1.80 -1.73
N ILE A 15 -4.27 2.60 -2.52
CA ILE A 15 -5.66 2.95 -2.28
C ILE A 15 -6.53 2.05 -3.17
N ASP A 16 -7.44 1.31 -2.55
CA ASP A 16 -8.41 0.46 -3.23
C ASP A 16 -9.72 1.22 -3.44
N THR A 17 -10.03 1.45 -4.71
CA THR A 17 -11.17 2.26 -5.16
C THR A 17 -12.39 1.44 -5.56
N ARG A 18 -12.32 0.10 -5.45
CA ARG A 18 -13.41 -0.81 -5.88
C ARG A 18 -14.65 -0.73 -5.00
N ASP A 19 -14.49 -0.34 -3.75
CA ASP A 19 -15.56 -0.22 -2.75
C ASP A 19 -15.47 1.14 -2.05
N VAL A 20 -15.66 2.21 -2.82
CA VAL A 20 -15.74 3.59 -2.31
C VAL A 20 -17.19 3.89 -2.01
N MET A 21 -17.46 4.32 -0.78
CA MET A 21 -18.81 4.67 -0.34
C MET A 21 -19.03 6.16 -0.53
N GLU A 22 -20.30 6.54 -0.60
CA GLU A 22 -20.71 7.93 -0.66
C GLU A 22 -21.58 8.30 0.52
N MET A 23 -21.52 9.57 0.92
CA MET A 23 -22.49 10.12 1.86
C MET A 23 -22.83 11.57 1.52
N HIS A 24 -23.83 12.11 2.20
CA HIS A 24 -24.11 13.53 2.15
C HIS A 24 -23.09 14.27 3.00
N TRP A 25 -22.36 15.19 2.38
CA TRP A 25 -21.41 16.06 3.07
C TRP A 25 -21.94 17.50 3.05
N PRO A 26 -22.00 18.19 4.20
CA PRO A 26 -22.05 19.65 4.20
C PRO A 26 -20.85 20.20 3.42
N ALA A 27 -21.05 21.23 2.58
CA ALA A 27 -20.01 21.75 1.69
C ALA A 27 -18.72 22.12 2.43
N GLU A 28 -18.84 22.86 3.54
CA GLU A 28 -17.70 23.28 4.37
C GLU A 28 -16.93 22.09 4.96
N THR A 29 -17.64 21.02 5.35
CA THR A 29 -17.03 19.81 5.89
C THR A 29 -16.30 19.06 4.80
N PHE A 30 -16.87 18.97 3.59
CA PHE A 30 -16.23 18.30 2.48
C PHE A 30 -14.87 18.94 2.14
N ASP A 31 -14.82 20.26 2.00
CA ASP A 31 -13.58 20.96 1.63
C ASP A 31 -12.45 20.76 2.64
N ARG A 32 -12.80 20.70 3.94
CA ARG A 32 -11.83 20.42 5.00
C ARG A 32 -11.21 19.03 4.91
N PHE A 33 -12.00 18.02 4.55
CA PHE A 33 -11.60 16.61 4.49
C PHE A 33 -11.29 16.13 3.07
N LYS A 34 -11.41 16.98 2.06
CA LYS A 34 -11.04 16.70 0.68
C LYS A 34 -9.56 16.36 0.57
N LEU A 35 -9.25 15.32 -0.19
CA LEU A 35 -7.89 14.89 -0.45
C LEU A 35 -7.27 15.60 -1.65
N HIS A 36 -6.00 15.95 -1.50
CA HIS A 36 -5.18 16.57 -2.53
C HIS A 36 -4.00 15.67 -2.86
N VAL A 37 -3.59 15.66 -4.13
CA VAL A 37 -2.42 14.89 -4.57
C VAL A 37 -1.22 15.24 -3.70
N GLY A 38 -0.53 14.22 -3.17
CA GLY A 38 0.56 14.41 -2.22
C GLY A 38 0.16 14.18 -0.75
N ASP A 39 -1.14 14.12 -0.45
CA ASP A 39 -1.60 13.74 0.88
C ASP A 39 -1.21 12.29 1.19
N VAL A 40 -0.62 12.05 2.37
CA VAL A 40 -0.32 10.70 2.84
C VAL A 40 -1.33 10.31 3.90
N LEU A 41 -2.09 9.24 3.63
CA LEU A 41 -3.08 8.67 4.54
C LEU A 41 -2.43 7.64 5.45
N LEU A 42 -2.84 7.60 6.71
CA LEU A 42 -2.43 6.62 7.71
C LEU A 42 -3.65 5.99 8.38
N ASN A 43 -3.69 4.66 8.46
CA ASN A 43 -4.77 3.98 9.18
C ASN A 43 -4.68 4.21 10.69
N GLU A 44 -5.75 4.74 11.28
CA GLU A 44 -5.82 5.05 12.70
C GLU A 44 -6.04 3.80 13.58
N GLY A 45 -6.54 2.70 13.00
CA GLY A 45 -6.44 1.34 13.55
C GLY A 45 -7.76 0.57 13.63
N GLN A 46 -7.65 -0.76 13.47
CA GLN A 46 -8.71 -1.74 13.71
C GLN A 46 -8.15 -2.97 14.42
N THR A 47 -7.09 -3.60 13.89
CA THR A 47 -6.28 -4.63 14.57
C THR A 47 -4.80 -4.23 14.62
N PRO A 48 -3.99 -4.76 15.57
CA PRO A 48 -2.58 -4.38 15.73
C PRO A 48 -1.71 -4.61 14.49
N GLU A 49 -2.07 -5.55 13.61
CA GLU A 49 -1.36 -5.90 12.38
C GLU A 49 -1.68 -4.94 11.20
N LEU A 50 -2.77 -4.19 11.30
CA LEU A 50 -3.25 -3.25 10.28
C LEU A 50 -2.95 -1.79 10.64
N LEU A 51 -2.39 -1.55 11.82
CA LEU A 51 -2.14 -0.22 12.38
C LEU A 51 -1.09 0.57 11.58
N GLY A 52 -1.42 1.81 11.25
CA GLY A 52 -0.48 2.77 10.68
C GLY A 52 -0.03 2.46 9.26
N ARG A 53 -0.82 1.68 8.49
CA ARG A 53 -0.60 1.50 7.05
C ARG A 53 -0.64 2.84 6.33
N PRO A 54 0.46 3.27 5.68
CA PRO A 54 0.48 4.50 4.93
C PRO A 54 0.10 4.27 3.47
N ALA A 55 -0.59 5.22 2.86
CA ALA A 55 -0.75 5.29 1.41
C ALA A 55 -0.66 6.73 0.92
N LEU A 56 0.08 6.95 -0.18
CA LEU A 56 0.11 8.24 -0.86
C LEU A 56 -1.10 8.37 -1.78
N TYR A 57 -1.87 9.44 -1.62
CA TYR A 57 -2.97 9.77 -2.50
C TYR A 57 -2.46 10.43 -3.78
N ARG A 58 -2.78 9.80 -4.91
CA ARG A 58 -2.28 10.18 -6.24
C ARG A 58 -3.37 10.79 -7.13
N GLY A 59 -4.47 11.26 -6.53
CA GLY A 59 -5.57 11.90 -7.25
C GLY A 59 -6.72 10.95 -7.64
N GLU A 60 -6.66 9.69 -7.23
CA GLU A 60 -7.68 8.69 -7.53
C GLU A 60 -8.26 8.08 -6.24
N PRO A 61 -9.59 8.08 -6.05
CA PRO A 61 -10.60 8.66 -6.95
C PRO A 61 -10.65 10.20 -6.82
N ALA A 62 -11.01 10.90 -7.90
CA ALA A 62 -11.13 12.36 -7.89
C ALA A 62 -12.26 12.85 -6.97
N GLU A 63 -12.14 14.08 -6.45
CA GLU A 63 -13.17 14.72 -5.60
C GLU A 63 -13.62 13.83 -4.42
N VAL A 64 -12.64 13.30 -3.68
CA VAL A 64 -12.87 12.38 -2.55
C VAL A 64 -12.43 12.99 -1.22
N ALA A 65 -13.18 12.70 -0.16
CA ALA A 65 -12.81 13.04 1.21
C ALA A 65 -12.32 11.80 1.99
N PHE A 66 -11.88 11.96 3.23
CA PHE A 66 -11.61 10.84 4.14
C PHE A 66 -12.42 10.97 5.43
N THR A 67 -12.66 9.85 6.10
CA THR A 67 -13.34 9.83 7.41
C THR A 67 -12.35 9.85 8.56
N ASN A 68 -12.85 10.07 9.77
CA ASN A 68 -12.10 9.97 11.04
C ASN A 68 -11.49 8.59 11.34
N SER A 69 -11.61 7.62 10.42
CA SER A 69 -10.89 6.35 10.51
C SER A 69 -9.45 6.44 9.95
N LEU A 70 -9.11 7.56 9.31
CA LEU A 70 -7.84 7.82 8.67
C LEU A 70 -7.24 9.12 9.21
N LEU A 71 -5.91 9.15 9.30
CA LEU A 71 -5.13 10.36 9.48
C LEU A 71 -4.58 10.85 8.14
N ARG A 72 -4.54 12.16 7.97
CA ARG A 72 -3.89 12.81 6.84
C ARG A 72 -2.60 13.50 7.30
N PHE A 73 -1.49 13.13 6.67
CA PHE A 73 -0.25 13.87 6.71
C PHE A 73 -0.12 14.70 5.44
N VAL A 74 0.10 16.01 5.61
CA VAL A 74 0.36 16.95 4.52
C VAL A 74 1.82 17.33 4.60
N ALA A 75 2.59 17.03 3.56
CA ALA A 75 4.01 17.37 3.51
C ALA A 75 4.19 18.89 3.42
N SER A 76 5.18 19.43 4.14
CA SER A 76 5.64 20.81 3.92
C SER A 76 6.54 20.89 2.68
N ASP A 77 6.91 22.11 2.30
CA ASP A 77 7.91 22.41 1.26
C ASP A 77 9.28 21.75 1.47
N ARG A 78 9.58 21.30 2.70
CA ARG A 78 10.83 20.64 3.07
C ARG A 78 10.80 19.12 2.90
N VAL A 79 9.65 18.53 2.57
CA VAL A 79 9.47 17.07 2.56
C VAL A 79 8.79 16.63 1.27
N LEU A 80 9.37 15.68 0.56
CA LEU A 80 8.71 15.03 -0.56
C LEU A 80 7.65 14.04 -0.05
N PRO A 81 6.41 14.06 -0.58
CA PRO A 81 5.36 13.11 -0.19
C PRO A 81 5.77 11.64 -0.29
N GLU A 82 6.50 11.28 -1.34
CA GLU A 82 7.03 9.93 -1.57
C GLU A 82 8.06 9.55 -0.50
N PHE A 83 8.88 10.50 -0.05
CA PHE A 83 9.82 10.28 1.04
C PHE A 83 9.08 10.09 2.37
N ALA A 84 8.07 10.91 2.66
CA ALA A 84 7.23 10.76 3.85
C ALA A 84 6.55 9.37 3.89
N LEU A 85 6.04 8.90 2.75
CA LEU A 85 5.51 7.55 2.61
C LEU A 85 6.55 6.49 2.99
N LEU A 86 7.80 6.58 2.51
CA LEU A 86 8.87 5.64 2.86
C LEU A 86 9.20 5.65 4.36
N VAL A 87 9.26 6.84 4.96
CA VAL A 87 9.48 7.01 6.41
C VAL A 87 8.37 6.32 7.21
N PHE A 88 7.11 6.57 6.87
CA PHE A 88 5.99 5.93 7.56
C PHE A 88 5.97 4.41 7.36
N ARG A 89 6.28 3.91 6.16
CA ARG A 89 6.42 2.47 5.90
C ARG A 89 7.51 1.86 6.79
N ARG A 90 8.65 2.55 6.94
CA ARG A 90 9.72 2.11 7.84
C ARG A 90 9.25 2.05 9.28
N HIS A 91 8.58 3.08 9.80
CA HIS A 91 8.06 3.08 11.18
C HIS A 91 7.02 1.98 11.42
N MET A 92 6.11 1.77 10.47
CA MET A 92 5.12 0.68 10.51
C MET A 92 5.83 -0.68 10.58
N ARG A 93 6.75 -0.95 9.65
CA ARG A 93 7.47 -2.23 9.57
C ARG A 93 8.41 -2.48 10.76
N ALA A 94 8.96 -1.42 11.35
CA ALA A 94 9.75 -1.49 12.58
C ALA A 94 8.90 -1.59 13.86
N GLY A 95 7.57 -1.66 13.76
CA GLY A 95 6.67 -1.76 14.90
C GLY A 95 6.63 -0.50 15.77
N ARG A 96 7.12 0.65 15.28
CA ARG A 96 7.16 1.91 16.05
C ARG A 96 5.75 2.40 16.38
N PHE A 97 4.82 2.36 15.42
CA PHE A 97 3.43 2.74 15.66
C PHE A 97 2.75 1.84 16.71
N LYS A 98 3.04 0.54 16.70
CA LYS A 98 2.49 -0.41 17.68
C LYS A 98 2.97 -0.10 19.09
N ARG A 99 4.26 0.24 19.26
CA ARG A 99 4.83 0.63 20.57
C ARG A 99 4.19 1.90 21.15
N GLU A 100 3.85 2.87 20.31
CA GLU A 100 3.24 4.13 20.74
C GLU A 100 1.71 4.07 20.83
N SER A 101 1.07 3.00 20.34
CA SER A 101 -0.38 2.80 20.43
C SER A 101 -0.78 2.26 21.82
N ARG A 102 -1.93 2.73 22.36
CA ARG A 102 -2.56 2.07 23.50
C ARG A 102 -3.39 0.92 22.96
N ILE A 103 -3.12 -0.29 23.45
CA ILE A 103 -3.98 -1.45 23.22
C ILE A 103 -5.08 -1.39 24.29
N THR A 104 -6.31 -1.14 23.87
CA THR A 104 -7.49 -1.35 24.72
C THR A 104 -8.33 -2.44 24.08
N THR A 105 -8.35 -3.60 24.74
CA THR A 105 -9.33 -4.71 24.60
C THR A 105 -9.46 -5.45 23.26
N ASN A 106 -8.84 -4.98 22.16
CA ASN A 106 -8.55 -5.66 20.87
C ASN A 106 -8.32 -4.65 19.74
N ILE A 107 -8.52 -3.35 20.01
CA ILE A 107 -8.39 -2.27 19.03
C ILE A 107 -7.22 -1.39 19.44
N ALA A 108 -6.28 -1.20 18.52
CA ALA A 108 -5.18 -0.23 18.67
C ALA A 108 -5.57 1.05 17.95
N HIS A 109 -5.37 2.21 18.58
CA HIS A 109 -5.65 3.53 18.01
C HIS A 109 -4.38 4.38 17.93
N LEU A 110 -4.06 4.91 16.75
CA LEU A 110 -2.90 5.76 16.46
C LEU A 110 -3.37 7.19 16.18
N SER A 111 -3.54 8.03 17.21
CA SER A 111 -3.96 9.42 17.00
C SER A 111 -2.83 10.32 16.49
N ALA A 112 -3.17 11.46 15.88
CA ALA A 112 -2.18 12.47 15.46
C ALA A 112 -1.25 12.93 16.60
N SER A 113 -1.77 13.03 17.83
CA SER A 113 -0.98 13.36 19.02
C SER A 113 0.11 12.33 19.36
N ARG A 114 -0.09 11.06 19.00
CA ARG A 114 0.87 9.96 19.20
C ARG A 114 1.90 9.85 18.08
N LEU A 115 1.61 10.44 16.92
CA LEU A 115 2.59 10.56 15.84
C LEU A 115 3.60 11.68 16.10
N LYS A 116 3.19 12.76 16.80
CA LYS A 116 4.08 13.90 17.10
C LYS A 116 5.44 13.55 17.74
N PRO A 117 5.54 12.64 18.73
CA PRO A 117 6.83 12.28 19.33
C PRO A 117 7.66 11.31 18.47
N ILE A 118 7.11 10.78 17.37
CA ILE A 118 7.85 9.88 16.49
C ILE A 118 8.81 10.72 15.65
N GLU A 119 10.09 10.40 15.77
CA GLU A 119 11.17 10.98 14.98
C GLU A 119 10.84 10.88 13.48
N PHE A 120 10.95 12.01 12.78
CA PHE A 120 10.79 12.10 11.34
C PHE A 120 12.05 12.73 10.76
N PRO A 121 12.91 11.98 10.03
CA PRO A 121 14.12 12.54 9.44
C PRO A 121 13.76 13.52 8.34
N ILE A 122 14.45 14.66 8.27
CA ILE A 122 14.27 15.68 7.22
C ILE A 122 15.65 16.01 6.64
N PRO A 123 16.25 15.11 5.85
CA PRO A 123 17.44 15.46 5.06
C PRO A 123 17.07 16.49 3.98
N ASP A 124 18.05 16.99 3.24
CA ASP A 124 17.75 17.91 2.14
C ASP A 124 16.92 17.23 1.03
N LEU A 125 16.27 18.03 0.19
CA LEU A 125 15.37 17.53 -0.85
C LEU A 125 16.10 16.64 -1.89
N ALA A 126 17.39 16.88 -2.13
CA ALA A 126 18.17 16.10 -3.09
C ALA A 126 18.43 14.68 -2.56
N GLU A 127 18.79 14.57 -1.28
CA GLU A 127 18.95 13.30 -0.59
C GLU A 127 17.60 12.55 -0.49
N GLN A 128 16.51 13.25 -0.16
CA GLN A 128 15.17 12.65 -0.18
C GLN A 128 14.83 12.05 -1.55
N ALA A 129 15.07 12.79 -2.64
CA ALA A 129 14.83 12.32 -3.99
C ALA A 129 15.70 11.11 -4.36
N ALA A 130 16.98 11.12 -3.96
CA ALA A 130 17.89 10.00 -4.19
C ALA A 130 17.43 8.72 -3.46
N ILE A 131 16.97 8.85 -2.21
CA ILE A 131 16.41 7.75 -1.42
C ILE A 131 15.14 7.20 -2.09
N VAL A 132 14.23 8.08 -2.50
CA VAL A 132 12.99 7.69 -3.19
C VAL A 132 13.30 6.93 -4.48
N ALA A 133 14.19 7.46 -5.32
CA ALA A 133 14.59 6.82 -6.55
C ALA A 133 15.23 5.45 -6.31
N SER A 134 16.05 5.31 -5.26
CA SER A 134 16.66 4.03 -4.90
C SER A 134 15.60 3.01 -4.46
N ALA A 135 14.68 3.41 -3.59
CA ALA A 135 13.60 2.54 -3.14
C ALA A 135 12.70 2.09 -4.29
N GLN A 136 12.35 3.01 -5.20
CA GLN A 136 11.55 2.71 -6.38
C GLN A 136 12.24 1.68 -7.28
N ARG A 137 13.54 1.84 -7.57
CA ARG A 137 14.31 0.84 -8.34
C ARG A 137 14.26 -0.55 -7.69
N SER A 138 14.36 -0.63 -6.37
CA SER A 138 14.25 -1.89 -5.63
C SER A 138 12.86 -2.49 -5.72
N PHE A 139 11.79 -1.71 -5.57
CA PHE A 139 10.42 -2.20 -5.69
C PHE A 139 10.13 -2.71 -7.10
N GLU A 140 10.53 -1.97 -8.13
CA GLU A 140 10.37 -2.41 -9.52
C GLU A 140 11.13 -3.71 -9.81
N ALA A 141 12.33 -3.87 -9.25
CA ALA A 141 13.09 -5.11 -9.39
C ALA A 141 12.35 -6.31 -8.76
N VAL A 142 11.77 -6.13 -7.58
CA VAL A 142 10.96 -7.15 -6.90
C VAL A 142 9.73 -7.51 -7.72
N GLU A 143 9.01 -6.53 -8.26
CA GLU A 143 7.81 -6.79 -9.08
C GLU A 143 8.16 -7.51 -10.40
N ARG A 144 9.27 -7.14 -11.05
CA ARG A 144 9.78 -7.88 -12.22
C ARG A 144 10.07 -9.34 -11.89
N GLN A 145 10.73 -9.62 -10.77
CA GLN A 145 11.02 -10.98 -10.33
C GLN A 145 9.74 -11.77 -10.02
N ARG A 146 8.75 -11.15 -9.36
CA ARG A 146 7.44 -11.79 -9.10
C ARG A 146 6.72 -12.17 -10.39
N ALA A 147 6.71 -11.27 -11.37
CA ALA A 147 6.11 -11.53 -12.68
C ALA A 147 6.81 -12.70 -13.41
N GLN A 148 8.14 -12.71 -13.43
CA GLN A 148 8.92 -13.81 -14.03
C GLN A 148 8.64 -15.15 -13.35
N LEU A 149 8.56 -15.17 -12.01
CA LEU A 149 8.25 -16.38 -11.25
C LEU A 149 6.84 -16.90 -11.57
N ALA A 150 5.85 -16.02 -11.70
CA ALA A 150 4.48 -16.41 -12.07
C ALA A 150 4.44 -17.09 -13.45
N ILE A 151 5.14 -16.51 -14.43
CA ILE A 151 5.25 -17.08 -15.78
C ILE A 151 5.95 -18.44 -15.75
N ALA A 152 7.06 -18.55 -15.01
CA ALA A 152 7.81 -19.80 -14.88
C ALA A 152 6.95 -20.93 -14.27
N LYS A 153 6.13 -20.62 -13.26
CA LYS A 153 5.19 -21.58 -12.66
C LYS A 153 4.17 -22.09 -13.68
N LEU A 154 3.57 -21.19 -14.47
CA LEU A 154 2.60 -21.56 -15.51
C LEU A 154 3.24 -22.47 -16.58
N ARG A 155 4.44 -22.11 -17.04
CA ARG A 155 5.20 -22.92 -18.03
C ARG A 155 5.52 -24.32 -17.49
N ARG A 156 5.94 -24.42 -16.22
CA ARG A 156 6.21 -25.70 -15.57
C ARG A 156 4.96 -26.60 -15.54
N GLU A 157 3.80 -26.04 -15.23
CA GLU A 157 2.54 -26.80 -15.22
C GLU A 157 2.14 -27.29 -16.60
N GLN A 158 2.29 -26.44 -17.62
CA GLN A 158 2.03 -26.81 -19.02
C GLN A 158 2.99 -27.92 -19.48
N LEU A 159 4.30 -27.78 -19.23
CA LEU A 159 5.29 -28.79 -19.57
C LEU A 159 4.99 -30.13 -18.89
N ARG A 160 4.61 -30.11 -17.61
CA ARG A 160 4.22 -31.33 -16.87
C ARG A 160 3.01 -32.01 -17.52
N LYS A 161 1.99 -31.24 -17.93
CA LYS A 161 0.81 -31.78 -18.63
C LYS A 161 1.20 -32.39 -19.98
N SER A 162 2.01 -31.70 -20.77
CA SER A 162 2.50 -32.19 -22.06
C SER A 162 3.33 -33.46 -21.93
N MET A 163 4.22 -33.52 -20.93
CA MET A 163 5.01 -34.72 -20.65
C MET A 163 4.14 -35.92 -20.24
N LEU A 164 3.15 -35.72 -19.35
CA LEU A 164 2.24 -36.79 -18.97
C LEU A 164 1.42 -37.28 -20.18
N SER A 165 0.90 -36.36 -20.99
CA SER A 165 0.18 -36.71 -22.22
C SER A 165 1.07 -37.49 -23.20
N ALA A 166 2.31 -37.06 -23.40
CA ALA A 166 3.27 -37.75 -24.26
C ALA A 166 3.67 -39.14 -23.70
N ALA A 167 3.77 -39.29 -22.37
CA ALA A 167 4.04 -40.55 -21.71
C ALA A 167 2.88 -41.55 -21.89
N PHE A 168 1.65 -41.11 -21.63
CA PHE A 168 0.46 -41.97 -21.75
C PHE A 168 0.05 -42.29 -23.19
N SER A 169 0.54 -41.53 -24.18
CA SER A 169 0.30 -41.79 -25.61
C SER A 169 1.42 -42.58 -26.29
N GLY A 170 2.43 -43.06 -25.54
CA GLY A 170 3.54 -43.87 -26.08
C GLY A 170 4.56 -43.07 -26.91
N HIS A 171 4.39 -41.75 -27.04
CA HIS A 171 5.29 -40.89 -27.82
C HIS A 171 6.68 -40.71 -27.17
N LEU A 172 6.81 -40.99 -25.87
CA LEU A 172 8.08 -40.87 -25.14
C LEU A 172 8.92 -42.16 -25.11
N THR A 173 8.36 -43.31 -25.47
CA THR A 173 9.06 -44.62 -25.41
C THR A 173 9.48 -45.14 -26.79
N GLY A 174 9.27 -44.36 -27.85
CA GLY A 174 9.63 -44.75 -29.22
C GLY A 174 8.82 -45.92 -29.79
N SER A 175 7.82 -46.41 -29.06
CA SER A 175 6.90 -47.45 -29.56
C SER A 175 5.82 -46.79 -30.42
N ARG A 176 6.11 -46.58 -31.71
CA ARG A 176 5.02 -46.66 -32.69
C ARG A 176 4.58 -48.12 -32.66
N LEU A 177 3.43 -48.38 -32.05
CA LEU A 177 2.67 -49.56 -32.42
C LEU A 177 2.24 -49.34 -33.88
N SER A 178 2.59 -50.32 -34.71
CA SER A 178 2.56 -50.38 -36.19
C SER A 178 3.69 -49.68 -36.95
#